data_AF-A0A834VF92-F1
#
_entry.id   AF-A0A834VF92-F1
#
_cell.length_a   1.000
_cell.length_b   1.000
_cell.length_c   1.000
_cell.angle_alpha   90.00
_cell.angle_beta   90.00
_cell.angle_gamma   90.00
#
_symmetry.space_group_name_H-M   'P 1'
#
loop_
_entity.id
_entity.type
_entity.pdbx_description
1 polymer ?
#
loop_
_entity_poly.entity_id
_entity_poly.type
_entity_poly.pdbx_seq_one_letter_code
_entity_poly.pdbx_strand_id
1 'polypeptide(L)'
;MSIEDRPGGLSEERFLEQLQNCFTQLANESKKKFPHVKEACETGIIRVRNVLAAKNKNESTLKQLLINESGQFMEPFFIGCDTRCAKLIQVSLSSIQKMILYKCLNEQAAQNTINCLWNLMENGLEEVKLLQTITLLLTTNEIVIGDQLARTISMCFRLHYSKNITVSNTASATIRQSITVMLERIPEQADYRLSSLPSELDPARLFDVTPIGDGDCCRYVPLNLDTNTLDAFNLMQDLIQIINGEKTFWLRTNIEIDKSFCLELLD
;
A
#
# COMPACT_ATOMS: atom_id res chain seq x y z
N MET A 1 -19.37 22.71 -2.92
CA MET A 1 -18.22 23.57 -3.28
C MET A 1 -17.01 22.66 -3.33
N SER A 2 -16.56 22.33 -4.54
CA SER A 2 -15.63 21.24 -4.82
C SER A 2 -14.24 21.51 -4.24
N ILE A 3 -13.63 20.48 -3.66
CA ILE A 3 -12.33 20.50 -2.96
C ILE A 3 -11.14 20.61 -3.93
N GLU A 4 -11.37 20.78 -5.24
CA GLU A 4 -10.33 20.64 -6.27
C GLU A 4 -9.43 21.87 -6.48
N ASP A 5 -9.77 23.05 -5.97
CA ASP A 5 -8.95 24.26 -6.17
C ASP A 5 -8.17 24.70 -4.92
N ARG A 6 -7.22 23.87 -4.46
CA ARG A 6 -6.14 24.34 -3.57
C ARG A 6 -4.93 24.78 -4.41
N PRO A 7 -4.44 26.05 -4.28
CA PRO A 7 -3.37 26.61 -5.10
C PRO A 7 -1.96 26.17 -4.66
N GLY A 8 -1.78 24.86 -4.37
CA GLY A 8 -0.51 24.25 -3.97
C GLY A 8 -0.24 22.89 -4.59
N GLY A 9 -1.12 22.39 -5.47
CA GLY A 9 -0.89 21.17 -6.24
C GLY A 9 0.16 21.37 -7.33
N LEU A 10 1.09 20.43 -7.46
CA LEU A 10 1.99 20.38 -8.61
C LEU A 10 1.14 20.21 -9.88
N SER A 11 1.30 21.08 -10.89
CA SER A 11 0.58 20.90 -12.15
C SER A 11 0.94 19.57 -12.80
N GLU A 12 0.00 18.95 -13.52
CA GLU A 12 0.18 17.66 -14.20
C GLU A 12 1.37 17.68 -15.17
N GLU A 13 1.59 18.82 -15.84
CA GLU A 13 2.73 19.02 -16.75
C GLU A 13 4.05 19.01 -15.98
N ARG A 14 4.11 19.73 -14.87
CA ARG A 14 5.31 19.76 -14.00
C ARG A 14 5.57 18.40 -13.38
N PHE A 15 4.53 17.62 -13.07
CA PHE A 15 4.68 16.24 -12.63
C PHE A 15 5.27 15.34 -13.72
N LEU A 16 4.79 15.47 -14.96
CA LEU A 16 5.31 14.71 -16.10
C LEU A 16 6.77 15.05 -16.41
N GLU A 17 7.17 16.31 -16.28
CA GLU A 17 8.59 16.73 -16.35
C GLU A 17 9.43 16.08 -15.24
N GLN A 18 8.92 16.05 -13.99
CA GLN A 18 9.59 15.36 -12.90
C GLN A 18 9.71 13.85 -13.13
N LEU A 19 8.69 13.23 -13.70
CA LEU A 19 8.69 11.81 -14.06
C LEU A 19 9.71 11.53 -15.17
N GLN A 20 9.80 12.39 -16.18
CA GLN A 20 10.81 12.30 -17.23
C GLN A 20 12.25 12.43 -16.67
N ASN A 21 12.44 13.30 -15.69
CA ASN A 21 13.72 13.42 -14.97
C ASN A 21 14.03 12.15 -14.17
N CYS A 22 13.04 11.52 -13.55
CA CYS A 22 13.19 10.24 -12.86
C CYS A 22 13.67 9.13 -13.82
N PHE A 23 13.06 9.00 -15.00
CA PHE A 23 13.51 8.04 -16.01
C PHE A 23 14.93 8.34 -16.49
N THR A 24 15.26 9.62 -16.71
CA THR A 24 16.60 10.03 -17.14
C THR A 24 17.66 9.71 -16.08
N GLN A 25 17.34 9.90 -14.80
CA GLN A 25 18.21 9.56 -13.69
C GLN A 25 18.44 8.04 -13.63
N LEU A 26 17.37 7.24 -13.69
CA LEU A 26 17.47 5.78 -13.64
C LEU A 26 18.22 5.20 -14.86
N ALA A 27 17.96 5.73 -16.07
CA ALA A 27 18.66 5.36 -17.29
C ALA A 27 20.16 5.63 -17.20
N ASN A 28 20.55 6.79 -16.66
CA ASN A 28 21.96 7.16 -16.50
C ASN A 28 22.69 6.27 -15.50
N GLU A 29 22.01 5.86 -14.44
CA GLU A 29 22.57 4.97 -13.43
C GLU A 29 22.71 3.52 -13.93
N SER A 30 21.76 3.06 -14.76
CA SER A 30 21.70 1.69 -15.25
C SER A 30 22.57 1.41 -16.50
N LYS A 31 22.89 2.43 -17.31
CA LYS A 31 23.47 2.30 -18.67
C LYS A 31 24.68 1.38 -18.84
N LYS A 32 25.50 1.18 -17.80
CA LYS A 32 26.72 0.36 -17.89
C LYS A 32 26.46 -1.13 -17.63
N LYS A 33 25.56 -1.46 -16.70
CA LYS A 33 25.38 -2.81 -16.17
C LYS A 33 24.02 -3.42 -16.49
N PHE A 34 23.00 -2.58 -16.72
CA PHE A 34 21.62 -3.00 -16.88
C PHE A 34 21.00 -2.29 -18.09
N PRO A 35 21.40 -2.67 -19.33
CA PRO A 35 20.89 -2.04 -20.55
C PRO A 35 19.37 -2.15 -20.69
N HIS A 36 18.77 -3.25 -20.25
CA HIS A 36 17.31 -3.44 -20.27
C HIS A 36 16.56 -2.41 -19.40
N VAL A 37 17.12 -1.98 -18.26
CA VAL A 37 16.52 -0.90 -17.44
C VAL A 37 16.54 0.43 -18.19
N LYS A 38 17.64 0.70 -18.90
CA LYS A 38 17.80 1.90 -19.73
C LYS A 38 16.75 1.92 -20.85
N GLU A 39 16.57 0.81 -21.56
CA GLU A 39 15.58 0.67 -22.63
C GLU A 39 14.14 0.88 -22.11
N ALA A 40 13.82 0.33 -20.93
CA ALA A 40 12.54 0.57 -20.26
C ALA A 40 12.35 2.06 -19.93
N CYS A 41 13.39 2.74 -19.43
CA CYS A 41 13.33 4.17 -19.16
C CYS A 41 13.16 5.02 -20.44
N GLU A 42 13.84 4.67 -21.53
CA GLU A 42 13.68 5.34 -22.84
C GLU A 42 12.23 5.19 -23.36
N THR A 43 11.64 4.01 -23.18
CA THR A 43 10.22 3.74 -23.49
C THR A 43 9.29 4.59 -22.61
N GLY A 44 9.57 4.67 -21.31
CA GLY A 44 8.84 5.53 -20.38
C GLY A 44 8.89 7.02 -20.75
N ILE A 45 10.04 7.51 -21.21
CA ILE A 45 10.20 8.90 -21.69
C ILE A 45 9.35 9.15 -22.94
N ILE A 46 9.32 8.22 -23.89
CA ILE A 46 8.46 8.32 -25.07
C ILE A 46 6.99 8.35 -24.65
N ARG A 47 6.58 7.52 -23.68
CA ARG A 47 5.22 7.50 -23.14
C ARG A 47 4.82 8.85 -22.54
N VAL A 48 5.69 9.47 -21.76
CA VAL A 48 5.46 10.82 -21.19
C VAL A 48 5.19 11.84 -22.29
N ARG A 49 6.01 11.84 -23.35
CA ARG A 49 5.82 12.75 -24.49
C ARG A 49 4.50 12.50 -25.23
N ASN A 50 4.11 11.23 -25.40
CA ASN A 50 2.85 10.86 -26.05
C ASN A 50 1.64 11.36 -25.25
N VAL A 51 1.68 11.22 -23.91
CA VAL A 51 0.61 11.70 -23.03
C VAL A 51 0.52 13.23 -23.05
N LEU A 52 1.65 13.95 -23.02
CA LEU A 52 1.67 15.41 -23.20
C LEU A 52 1.10 15.85 -24.54
N ALA A 53 1.41 15.14 -25.63
CA ALA A 53 0.87 15.43 -26.95
C ALA A 53 -0.63 15.10 -27.08
N ALA A 54 -1.11 14.07 -26.39
CA ALA A 54 -2.51 13.64 -26.40
C ALA A 54 -3.45 14.61 -25.68
N LYS A 55 -2.94 15.43 -24.74
CA LYS A 55 -3.70 16.50 -24.07
C LYS A 55 -4.44 17.41 -25.06
N ASN A 56 -3.82 17.72 -26.20
CA ASN A 56 -4.38 18.64 -27.19
C ASN A 56 -5.45 17.99 -28.09
N LYS A 57 -5.70 16.68 -27.96
CA LYS A 57 -6.56 15.91 -28.87
C LYS A 57 -7.79 15.30 -28.20
N ASN A 58 -7.74 15.05 -26.89
CA ASN A 58 -8.79 14.34 -26.17
C ASN A 58 -9.49 15.25 -25.16
N GLU A 59 -10.78 14.99 -24.92
CA GLU A 59 -11.60 15.66 -23.90
C GLU A 59 -11.28 15.17 -22.47
N SER A 60 -10.49 14.09 -22.34
CA SER A 60 -10.05 13.51 -21.06
C SER A 60 -9.00 14.40 -20.38
N THR A 61 -9.17 14.66 -19.09
CA THR A 61 -8.19 15.40 -18.28
C THR A 61 -6.84 14.66 -18.25
N LEU A 62 -5.74 15.40 -18.30
CA LEU A 62 -4.38 14.84 -18.24
C LEU A 62 -4.16 13.91 -17.02
N LYS A 63 -4.79 14.25 -15.89
CA LYS A 63 -4.79 13.42 -14.67
C LYS A 63 -5.43 12.04 -14.87
N GLN A 64 -6.50 11.93 -15.65
CA GLN A 64 -7.12 10.63 -15.95
C GLN A 64 -6.20 9.77 -16.82
N LEU A 65 -5.55 10.37 -17.82
CA LEU A 65 -4.56 9.67 -18.66
C LEU A 65 -3.39 9.17 -17.81
N LEU A 66 -2.91 9.98 -16.86
CA LEU A 66 -1.88 9.58 -15.90
C LEU A 66 -2.29 8.37 -15.07
N ILE A 67 -3.51 8.36 -14.53
CA ILE A 67 -4.03 7.25 -13.72
C ILE A 67 -4.14 5.99 -14.56
N ASN A 68 -4.69 6.09 -15.78
CA ASN A 68 -4.87 4.95 -16.68
C ASN A 68 -3.53 4.32 -17.09
N GLU A 69 -2.53 5.15 -17.41
CA GLU A 69 -1.19 4.69 -17.82
C GLU A 69 -0.23 4.47 -16.64
N SER A 70 -0.68 4.64 -15.39
CA SER A 70 0.19 4.63 -14.19
C SER A 70 1.00 3.34 -14.05
N GLY A 71 0.43 2.19 -14.40
CA GLY A 71 1.13 0.91 -14.42
C GLY A 71 2.32 0.89 -15.40
N GLN A 72 2.13 1.45 -16.60
CA GLN A 72 3.15 1.55 -17.63
C GLN A 72 4.26 2.54 -17.24
N PHE A 73 3.89 3.65 -16.57
CA PHE A 73 4.86 4.60 -16.06
C PHE A 73 5.71 4.03 -14.90
N MET A 74 5.16 3.12 -14.09
CA MET A 74 5.90 2.53 -12.99
C MET A 74 6.79 1.34 -13.39
N GLU A 75 6.51 0.69 -14.53
CA GLU A 75 7.24 -0.48 -14.99
C GLU A 75 8.77 -0.30 -15.01
N PRO A 76 9.36 0.79 -15.54
CA PRO A 76 10.82 0.97 -15.51
C PRO A 76 11.41 1.00 -14.10
N PHE A 77 10.66 1.51 -13.12
CA PHE A 77 11.10 1.55 -11.72
C PHE A 77 11.06 0.15 -11.09
N PHE A 78 10.03 -0.65 -11.39
CA PHE A 78 9.95 -2.04 -10.94
C PHE A 78 11.11 -2.88 -11.50
N ILE A 79 11.40 -2.76 -12.79
CA ILE A 79 12.56 -3.41 -13.41
C ILE A 79 13.86 -2.94 -12.74
N GLY A 80 13.97 -1.65 -12.41
CA GLY A 80 15.09 -1.12 -11.63
C GLY A 80 15.24 -1.74 -10.24
N CYS A 81 14.12 -2.01 -9.54
CA CYS A 81 14.12 -2.70 -8.26
C CYS A 81 14.57 -4.17 -8.40
N ASP A 82 14.16 -4.86 -9.46
CA ASP A 82 14.50 -6.26 -9.71
C ASP A 82 15.99 -6.50 -10.01
N THR A 83 16.76 -5.45 -10.32
CA THR A 83 18.21 -5.56 -10.53
C THR A 83 18.99 -5.97 -9.28
N ARG A 84 18.38 -5.84 -8.08
CA ARG A 84 19.02 -6.06 -6.77
C ARG A 84 20.24 -5.16 -6.51
N CYS A 85 20.45 -4.14 -7.34
CA CYS A 85 21.50 -3.15 -7.13
C CYS A 85 20.97 -2.04 -6.22
N ALA A 86 21.53 -1.91 -5.00
CA ALA A 86 21.06 -0.96 -3.99
C ALA A 86 20.84 0.46 -4.53
N LYS A 87 21.78 0.96 -5.35
CA LYS A 87 21.66 2.30 -5.94
C LYS A 87 20.50 2.44 -6.93
N LEU A 88 20.22 1.40 -7.73
CA LEU A 88 19.07 1.40 -8.64
C LEU A 88 17.75 1.26 -7.88
N ILE A 89 17.69 0.36 -6.90
CA ILE A 89 16.51 0.21 -6.02
C ILE A 89 16.20 1.55 -5.33
N GLN A 90 17.21 2.24 -4.81
CA GLN A 90 17.02 3.54 -4.16
C GLN A 90 16.46 4.59 -5.13
N VAL A 91 16.98 4.69 -6.34
CA VAL A 91 16.46 5.63 -7.35
C VAL A 91 15.02 5.26 -7.71
N SER A 92 14.75 3.98 -7.99
CA SER A 92 13.42 3.47 -8.33
C SER A 92 12.39 3.72 -7.23
N LEU A 93 12.68 3.34 -5.98
CA LEU A 93 11.76 3.56 -4.85
C LEU A 93 11.49 5.04 -4.62
N SER A 94 12.49 5.91 -4.75
CA SER A 94 12.26 7.36 -4.66
C SER A 94 11.36 7.90 -5.77
N SER A 95 11.40 7.30 -6.97
CA SER A 95 10.51 7.66 -8.06
C SER A 95 9.09 7.12 -7.85
N ILE A 96 8.95 5.87 -7.38
CA ILE A 96 7.66 5.28 -6.99
C ILE A 96 6.98 6.13 -5.91
N GLN A 97 7.73 6.54 -4.88
CA GLN A 97 7.22 7.42 -3.81
C GLN A 97 6.66 8.74 -4.34
N LYS A 98 7.29 9.35 -5.36
CA LYS A 98 6.76 10.57 -5.99
C LYS A 98 5.44 10.33 -6.71
N MET A 99 5.28 9.18 -7.37
CA MET A 99 4.02 8.81 -8.02
C MET A 99 2.90 8.57 -7.00
N ILE A 100 3.22 7.90 -5.89
CA ILE A 100 2.31 7.68 -4.76
C ILE A 100 1.82 9.03 -4.20
N LEU A 101 2.75 9.97 -3.96
CA LEU A 101 2.44 11.31 -3.44
C LEU A 101 1.58 12.14 -4.39
N TYR A 102 1.75 11.96 -5.70
CA TYR A 102 0.93 12.64 -6.70
C TYR A 102 -0.49 12.05 -6.82
N LYS A 103 -0.78 10.94 -6.14
CA LYS A 103 -2.08 10.26 -6.12
C LYS A 103 -2.60 9.89 -7.51
N CYS A 104 -1.71 9.36 -8.36
CA CYS A 104 -2.04 8.93 -9.72
C CYS A 104 -1.97 7.42 -9.94
N LEU A 105 -2.02 6.62 -8.88
CA LEU A 105 -2.00 5.16 -9.01
C LEU A 105 -3.40 4.61 -9.31
N ASN A 106 -3.50 3.75 -10.31
CA ASN A 106 -4.65 2.84 -10.44
C ASN A 106 -4.44 1.56 -9.61
N GLU A 107 -5.48 0.72 -9.53
CA GLU A 107 -5.46 -0.51 -8.74
C GLU A 107 -4.34 -1.48 -9.16
N GLN A 108 -4.14 -1.68 -10.47
CA GLN A 108 -3.08 -2.54 -10.99
C GLN A 108 -1.68 -2.01 -10.61
N ALA A 109 -1.49 -0.69 -10.68
CA ALA A 109 -0.28 -0.01 -10.29
C ALA A 109 0.01 -0.19 -8.78
N ALA A 110 -1.01 -0.07 -7.93
CA ALA A 110 -0.89 -0.31 -6.50
C ALA A 110 -0.50 -1.77 -6.21
N GLN A 111 -1.17 -2.73 -6.86
CA GLN A 111 -0.86 -4.15 -6.71
C GLN A 111 0.58 -4.47 -7.14
N ASN A 112 1.03 -3.94 -8.28
CA ASN A 112 2.39 -4.11 -8.76
C ASN A 112 3.42 -3.48 -7.80
N THR A 113 3.08 -2.34 -7.20
CA THR A 113 3.92 -1.70 -6.17
C THR A 113 4.07 -2.62 -4.95
N ILE A 114 2.96 -3.18 -4.45
CA ILE A 114 2.98 -4.11 -3.31
C ILE A 114 3.79 -5.38 -3.65
N ASN A 115 3.65 -5.92 -4.85
CA ASN A 115 4.44 -7.06 -5.33
C ASN A 115 5.94 -6.73 -5.37
N CYS A 116 6.31 -5.55 -5.87
CA CYS A 116 7.69 -5.08 -5.88
C CYS A 116 8.25 -4.97 -4.46
N LEU A 117 7.50 -4.35 -3.53
CA LEU A 117 7.90 -4.21 -2.13
C LEU A 117 8.05 -5.58 -1.45
N TRP A 118 7.14 -6.51 -1.71
CA TRP A 118 7.25 -7.89 -1.22
C TRP A 118 8.56 -8.55 -1.67
N ASN A 119 8.90 -8.45 -2.95
CA ASN A 119 10.15 -9.01 -3.46
C ASN A 119 11.38 -8.38 -2.79
N LEU A 120 11.37 -7.07 -2.53
CA LEU A 120 12.46 -6.41 -1.81
C LEU A 120 12.60 -6.92 -0.37
N MET A 121 11.47 -7.11 0.34
CA MET A 121 11.46 -7.70 1.69
C MET A 121 12.03 -9.12 1.68
N GLU A 122 11.58 -9.99 0.77
CA GLU A 122 12.07 -11.38 0.70
C GLU A 122 13.59 -11.46 0.49
N ASN A 123 14.15 -10.51 -0.23
CA ASN A 123 15.59 -10.44 -0.51
C ASN A 123 16.37 -9.62 0.53
N GLY A 124 15.72 -9.03 1.54
CA GLY A 124 16.36 -8.18 2.55
C GLY A 124 17.00 -6.91 1.98
N LEU A 125 16.38 -6.29 0.96
CA LEU A 125 16.93 -5.17 0.22
C LEU A 125 16.21 -3.86 0.55
N GLU A 126 16.98 -2.83 0.94
CA GLU A 126 16.47 -1.47 1.19
C GLU A 126 15.25 -1.42 2.15
N GLU A 127 15.24 -2.28 3.18
CA GLU A 127 14.09 -2.50 4.07
C GLU A 127 13.53 -1.23 4.71
N VAL A 128 14.38 -0.27 5.09
CA VAL A 128 13.92 1.03 5.63
C VAL A 128 13.15 1.82 4.57
N LYS A 129 13.66 1.85 3.33
CA LYS A 129 13.03 2.60 2.23
C LYS A 129 11.76 1.92 1.74
N LEU A 130 11.72 0.59 1.81
CA LEU A 130 10.51 -0.21 1.62
C LEU A 130 9.42 0.21 2.63
N LEU A 131 9.73 0.23 3.92
CA LEU A 131 8.78 0.64 4.98
C LEU A 131 8.30 2.09 4.81
N GLN A 132 9.20 3.00 4.43
CA GLN A 132 8.84 4.37 4.08
C GLN A 132 7.85 4.42 2.89
N THR A 133 8.07 3.57 1.88
CA THR A 133 7.17 3.47 0.72
C THR A 133 5.81 2.91 1.09
N ILE A 134 5.76 1.88 1.96
CA ILE A 134 4.50 1.36 2.51
C ILE A 134 3.75 2.45 3.28
N THR A 135 4.44 3.12 4.21
CA THR A 135 3.85 4.19 5.02
C THR A 135 3.23 5.26 4.14
N LEU A 136 3.96 5.67 3.09
CA LEU A 136 3.49 6.65 2.13
C LEU A 136 2.27 6.15 1.34
N LEU A 137 2.31 4.92 0.83
CA LEU A 137 1.21 4.32 0.08
C LEU A 137 -0.09 4.32 0.89
N LEU A 138 -0.02 3.87 2.15
CA LEU A 138 -1.18 3.77 3.03
C LEU A 138 -1.67 5.15 3.49
N THR A 139 -0.78 6.09 3.83
CA THR A 139 -1.21 7.41 4.34
C THR A 139 -1.76 8.34 3.25
N THR A 140 -1.46 8.08 1.98
CA THR A 140 -1.79 9.03 0.89
C THR A 140 -2.87 8.54 -0.06
N ASN A 141 -3.07 7.22 -0.18
CA ASN A 141 -3.97 6.59 -1.15
C ASN A 141 -4.90 5.56 -0.47
N GLU A 142 -6.20 5.64 -0.75
CA GLU A 142 -7.22 4.72 -0.22
C GLU A 142 -7.45 3.47 -1.09
N ILE A 143 -6.69 3.33 -2.19
CA ILE A 143 -6.85 2.23 -3.16
C ILE A 143 -6.38 0.86 -2.66
N VAL A 144 -5.60 0.82 -1.57
CA VAL A 144 -5.08 -0.42 -0.98
C VAL A 144 -6.02 -0.88 0.13
N ILE A 145 -6.79 -1.93 -0.17
CA ILE A 145 -7.83 -2.52 0.68
C ILE A 145 -7.80 -4.05 0.60
N GLY A 146 -8.51 -4.73 1.50
CA GLY A 146 -8.70 -6.17 1.50
C GLY A 146 -7.37 -6.93 1.59
N ASP A 147 -7.21 -7.94 0.73
CA ASP A 147 -6.03 -8.80 0.74
C ASP A 147 -4.72 -8.06 0.48
N GLN A 148 -4.76 -6.98 -0.31
CA GLN A 148 -3.58 -6.18 -0.59
C GLN A 148 -3.11 -5.43 0.67
N LEU A 149 -4.04 -4.92 1.46
CA LEU A 149 -3.75 -4.27 2.74
C LEU A 149 -3.23 -5.28 3.76
N ALA A 150 -3.89 -6.44 3.88
CA ALA A 150 -3.48 -7.53 4.77
C ALA A 150 -2.03 -7.97 4.47
N ARG A 151 -1.71 -8.16 3.19
CA ARG A 151 -0.37 -8.50 2.74
C ARG A 151 0.64 -7.41 3.05
N THR A 152 0.25 -6.14 2.90
CA THR A 152 1.11 -4.98 3.19
C THR A 152 1.46 -4.89 4.67
N ILE A 153 0.48 -5.06 5.56
CA ILE A 153 0.68 -5.06 7.01
C ILE A 153 1.50 -6.28 7.44
N SER A 154 1.27 -7.44 6.82
CA SER A 154 2.06 -8.66 7.07
C SER A 154 3.55 -8.45 6.77
N MET A 155 3.90 -7.66 5.74
CA MET A 155 5.28 -7.28 5.47
C MET A 155 5.88 -6.46 6.61
N CYS A 156 5.13 -5.49 7.15
CA CYS A 156 5.58 -4.67 8.27
C CYS A 156 5.81 -5.51 9.52
N PHE A 157 4.91 -6.43 9.87
CA PHE A 157 5.13 -7.36 10.99
C PHE A 157 6.36 -8.22 10.80
N ARG A 158 6.61 -8.73 9.59
CA ARG A 158 7.83 -9.49 9.30
C ARG A 158 9.10 -8.65 9.49
N LEU A 159 9.09 -7.42 9.00
CA LEU A 159 10.22 -6.49 9.12
C LEU A 159 10.43 -6.00 10.56
N HIS A 160 9.40 -6.00 11.39
CA HIS A 160 9.51 -5.69 12.82
C HIS A 160 10.47 -6.63 13.56
N TYR A 161 10.55 -7.90 13.14
CA TYR A 161 11.49 -8.89 13.68
C TYR A 161 12.86 -8.89 12.99
N SER A 162 13.16 -7.87 12.17
CA SER A 162 14.49 -7.73 11.57
C SER A 162 15.55 -7.53 12.66
N LYS A 163 16.74 -8.13 12.44
CA LYS A 163 17.91 -7.94 13.33
C LYS A 163 18.42 -6.50 13.33
N ASN A 164 18.07 -5.73 12.30
CA ASN A 164 18.44 -4.33 12.22
C ASN A 164 17.46 -3.49 13.05
N ILE A 165 17.96 -2.90 14.15
CA ILE A 165 17.15 -2.08 15.07
C ILE A 165 16.42 -0.95 14.34
N THR A 166 17.04 -0.34 13.32
CA THR A 166 16.43 0.75 12.57
C THR A 166 15.24 0.24 11.76
N VAL A 167 15.36 -0.93 11.14
CA VAL A 167 14.27 -1.57 10.39
C VAL A 167 13.15 -1.97 11.34
N SER A 168 13.49 -2.62 12.46
CA SER A 168 12.53 -3.05 13.48
C SER A 168 11.71 -1.88 14.04
N ASN A 169 12.37 -0.79 14.42
CA ASN A 169 11.73 0.41 14.95
C ASN A 169 10.89 1.13 13.87
N THR A 170 11.40 1.23 12.64
CA THR A 170 10.66 1.83 11.52
C THR A 170 9.40 1.02 11.24
N ALA A 171 9.49 -0.31 11.24
CA ALA A 171 8.37 -1.20 11.02
C ALA A 171 7.32 -1.07 12.13
N SER A 172 7.75 -1.02 13.39
CA SER A 172 6.87 -0.77 14.54
C SER A 172 6.06 0.53 14.36
N ALA A 173 6.75 1.62 13.99
CA ALA A 173 6.10 2.90 13.71
C ALA A 173 5.13 2.82 12.52
N THR A 174 5.52 2.14 11.43
CA THR A 174 4.65 1.94 10.27
C THR A 174 3.41 1.12 10.61
N ILE A 175 3.49 0.09 11.45
CA ILE A 175 2.34 -0.70 11.89
C ILE A 175 1.35 0.18 12.66
N ARG A 176 1.84 0.92 13.66
CA ARG A 176 1.01 1.85 14.45
C ARG A 176 0.31 2.87 13.55
N GLN A 177 1.06 3.50 12.65
CA GLN A 177 0.49 4.45 11.70
C GLN A 177 -0.54 3.80 10.77
N SER A 178 -0.32 2.55 10.34
CA SER A 178 -1.26 1.83 9.47
C SER A 178 -2.57 1.58 10.20
N ILE A 179 -2.53 1.18 11.47
CA ILE A 179 -3.73 1.02 12.31
C ILE A 179 -4.48 2.34 12.43
N THR A 180 -3.79 3.44 12.75
CA THR A 180 -4.41 4.77 12.83
C THR A 180 -5.10 5.15 11.52
N VAL A 181 -4.41 4.99 10.38
CA VAL A 181 -4.97 5.30 9.06
C VAL A 181 -6.19 4.42 8.74
N MET A 182 -6.17 3.14 9.10
CA MET A 182 -7.31 2.26 8.87
C MET A 182 -8.53 2.69 9.67
N LEU A 183 -8.34 3.08 10.93
CA LEU A 183 -9.42 3.60 11.78
C LEU A 183 -9.96 4.94 11.24
N GLU A 184 -9.09 5.83 10.77
CA GLU A 184 -9.48 7.11 10.15
C GLU A 184 -10.29 6.94 8.85
N ARG A 185 -10.12 5.81 8.15
CA ARG A 185 -10.85 5.50 6.90
C ARG A 185 -12.25 4.92 7.14
N ILE A 186 -12.59 4.58 8.38
CA ILE A 186 -13.92 4.08 8.72
C ILE A 186 -14.90 5.24 8.53
N PRO A 187 -15.94 5.08 7.69
CA PRO A 187 -16.91 6.15 7.49
C PRO A 187 -17.68 6.42 8.78
N GLU A 188 -17.91 7.70 9.12
CA GLU A 188 -18.73 8.10 10.28
C GLU A 188 -20.15 7.45 10.27
N GLN A 189 -20.63 7.09 9.08
CA GLN A 189 -21.93 6.43 8.87
C GLN A 189 -21.94 4.93 9.25
N ALA A 190 -20.79 4.32 9.52
CA ALA A 190 -20.71 2.98 10.07
C ALA A 190 -21.45 2.90 11.42
N ASP A 191 -21.36 3.95 12.25
CA ASP A 191 -22.13 4.07 13.50
C ASP A 191 -23.65 4.10 13.24
N TYR A 192 -24.10 4.72 12.15
CA TYR A 192 -25.52 4.79 11.81
C TYR A 192 -26.09 3.43 11.38
N ARG A 193 -25.30 2.63 10.65
CA ARG A 193 -25.73 1.28 10.24
C ARG A 193 -25.77 0.31 11.42
N LEU A 194 -24.95 0.48 12.45
CA LEU A 194 -25.08 -0.28 13.69
C LEU A 194 -26.22 0.23 14.59
N SER A 195 -26.51 1.53 14.61
CA SER A 195 -27.54 2.13 15.48
C SER A 195 -28.95 2.12 14.89
N SER A 196 -29.10 1.96 13.57
CA SER A 196 -30.40 1.74 12.90
C SER A 196 -30.85 0.27 12.89
N LEU A 197 -30.01 -0.62 13.43
CA LEU A 197 -30.39 -2.01 13.67
C LEU A 197 -31.34 -2.05 14.88
N PRO A 198 -32.52 -2.70 14.76
CA PRO A 198 -33.42 -2.85 15.89
C PRO A 198 -32.68 -3.50 17.06
N SER A 199 -32.90 -2.98 18.28
CA SER A 199 -32.22 -3.33 19.54
C SER A 199 -32.36 -4.80 19.99
N GLU A 200 -32.95 -5.66 19.15
CA GLU A 200 -33.21 -7.09 19.36
C GLU A 200 -32.57 -7.97 18.28
N LEU A 201 -31.48 -7.54 17.63
CA LEU A 201 -30.76 -8.42 16.72
C LEU A 201 -29.90 -9.42 17.48
N ASP A 202 -30.30 -10.68 17.37
CA ASP A 202 -29.49 -11.85 17.71
C ASP A 202 -28.07 -11.68 17.13
N PRO A 203 -26.99 -11.76 17.95
CA PRO A 203 -25.61 -11.67 17.48
C PRO A 203 -25.30 -12.59 16.28
N ALA A 204 -26.01 -13.71 16.17
CA ALA A 204 -25.94 -14.65 15.05
C ALA A 204 -26.37 -14.07 13.68
N ARG A 205 -27.00 -12.89 13.64
CA ARG A 205 -27.40 -12.19 12.40
C ARG A 205 -26.44 -11.08 11.98
N LEU A 206 -25.47 -10.73 12.83
CA LEU A 206 -24.47 -9.69 12.56
C LEU A 206 -23.18 -10.28 12.01
N PHE A 207 -22.89 -11.53 12.37
CA PHE A 207 -21.67 -12.22 11.99
C PHE A 207 -22.03 -13.61 11.45
N ASP A 208 -21.38 -13.99 10.36
CA ASP A 208 -21.20 -15.41 10.07
C ASP A 208 -20.07 -15.94 10.97
N VAL A 209 -20.35 -16.99 11.73
CA VAL A 209 -19.42 -17.55 12.71
C VAL A 209 -18.96 -18.90 12.20
N THR A 210 -17.69 -18.97 11.81
CA THR A 210 -17.06 -20.23 11.43
C THR A 210 -16.26 -20.76 12.63
N PRO A 211 -16.69 -21.86 13.29
CA PRO A 211 -15.89 -22.50 14.33
C PRO A 211 -14.68 -23.19 13.72
N ILE A 212 -13.52 -23.12 14.41
CA ILE A 212 -12.25 -23.61 13.89
C ILE A 212 -11.62 -24.57 14.90
N GLY A 213 -11.56 -25.85 14.52
CA GLY A 213 -11.01 -26.94 15.35
C GLY A 213 -11.95 -27.38 16.48
N ASP A 214 -11.40 -28.13 17.45
CA ASP A 214 -12.11 -28.58 18.65
C ASP A 214 -12.18 -27.45 19.70
N GLY A 215 -13.06 -26.46 19.48
CA GLY A 215 -13.89 -25.97 20.58
C GLY A 215 -13.88 -24.50 21.01
N ASP A 216 -12.82 -23.70 20.80
CA ASP A 216 -12.77 -22.33 21.39
C ASP A 216 -12.42 -21.19 20.41
N CYS A 217 -11.86 -21.48 19.24
CA CYS A 217 -11.50 -20.44 18.26
C CYS A 217 -12.62 -20.27 17.22
N CYS A 218 -13.15 -19.06 17.11
CA CYS A 218 -14.17 -18.70 16.12
C CYS A 218 -13.67 -17.58 15.21
N ARG A 219 -13.87 -17.74 13.89
CA ARG A 219 -13.74 -16.62 12.95
C ARG A 219 -15.10 -15.95 12.81
N TYR A 220 -15.17 -14.69 13.22
CA TYR A 220 -16.33 -13.84 12.95
C TYR A 220 -16.13 -13.14 11.61
N VAL A 221 -17.16 -13.20 10.77
CA VAL A 221 -17.20 -12.48 9.50
C VAL A 221 -18.40 -11.54 9.54
N PRO A 222 -18.19 -10.23 9.71
CA PRO A 222 -19.29 -9.30 9.85
C PRO A 222 -20.06 -9.17 8.53
N LEU A 223 -21.38 -9.16 8.65
CA LEU A 223 -22.30 -9.01 7.53
C LEU A 223 -22.59 -7.51 7.31
N ASN A 224 -22.62 -7.09 6.04
CA ASN A 224 -23.03 -5.73 5.62
C ASN A 224 -22.10 -4.56 6.02
N LEU A 225 -20.80 -4.81 6.22
CA LEU A 225 -19.81 -3.74 6.38
C LEU A 225 -19.23 -3.28 5.02
N ASP A 226 -18.87 -2.00 4.93
CA ASP A 226 -18.04 -1.51 3.82
C ASP A 226 -16.60 -2.02 3.96
N THR A 227 -15.82 -1.92 2.87
CA THR A 227 -14.49 -2.53 2.81
C THR A 227 -13.52 -1.95 3.85
N ASN A 228 -13.57 -0.64 4.13
CA ASN A 228 -12.65 -0.03 5.11
C ASN A 228 -12.97 -0.51 6.52
N THR A 229 -14.25 -0.54 6.88
CA THR A 229 -14.68 -1.06 8.19
C THR A 229 -14.37 -2.55 8.32
N LEU A 230 -14.54 -3.33 7.25
CA LEU A 230 -14.19 -4.76 7.23
C LEU A 230 -12.69 -4.99 7.42
N ASP A 231 -11.83 -4.21 6.78
CA ASP A 231 -10.38 -4.31 6.94
C ASP A 231 -9.94 -4.00 8.38
N ALA A 232 -10.47 -2.93 8.97
CA ALA A 232 -10.21 -2.58 10.36
C ALA A 232 -10.70 -3.65 11.34
N PHE A 233 -11.91 -4.19 11.12
CA PHE A 233 -12.45 -5.30 11.92
C PHE A 233 -11.56 -6.54 11.84
N ASN A 234 -11.17 -6.95 10.63
CA ASN A 234 -10.33 -8.13 10.43
C ASN A 234 -8.97 -7.99 11.12
N LEU A 235 -8.35 -6.80 11.06
CA LEU A 235 -7.10 -6.54 11.77
C LEU A 235 -7.28 -6.65 13.28
N MET A 236 -8.33 -6.02 13.83
CA MET A 236 -8.62 -6.05 15.26
C MET A 236 -8.86 -7.48 15.75
N GLN A 237 -9.65 -8.26 15.01
CA GLN A 237 -9.90 -9.66 15.32
C GLN A 237 -8.61 -10.48 15.35
N ASP A 238 -7.73 -10.30 14.36
CA ASP A 238 -6.44 -10.99 14.32
C ASP A 238 -5.50 -10.57 15.47
N LEU A 239 -5.49 -9.30 15.87
CA LEU A 239 -4.72 -8.83 17.03
C LEU A 239 -5.19 -9.51 18.34
N ILE A 240 -6.50 -9.62 18.54
CA ILE A 240 -7.09 -10.32 19.70
C ILE A 240 -6.69 -11.81 19.68
N GLN A 241 -6.74 -12.44 18.50
CA GLN A 241 -6.34 -13.84 18.34
C GLN A 241 -4.86 -14.05 18.69
N ILE A 242 -3.98 -13.17 18.25
CA ILE A 242 -2.55 -13.24 18.60
C ILE A 242 -2.37 -13.17 20.12
N ILE A 243 -3.07 -12.26 20.81
CA ILE A 243 -3.00 -12.12 22.27
C ILE A 243 -3.46 -13.41 22.96
N ASN A 244 -4.53 -14.05 22.46
CA ASN A 244 -5.01 -15.33 22.96
C ASN A 244 -4.08 -16.50 22.61
N GLY A 245 -3.13 -16.34 21.68
CA GLY A 245 -2.27 -17.41 21.18
C GLY A 245 -2.94 -18.27 20.10
N GLU A 246 -3.94 -17.71 19.43
CA GLU A 246 -4.66 -18.30 18.31
C GLU A 246 -4.01 -17.90 16.97
N LYS A 247 -4.45 -18.55 15.88
CA LYS A 247 -3.97 -18.23 14.53
C LYS A 247 -4.74 -17.05 13.95
N THR A 248 -4.03 -16.17 13.24
CA THR A 248 -4.61 -15.08 12.46
C THR A 248 -5.33 -15.58 11.21
N PHE A 249 -6.35 -14.86 10.76
CA PHE A 249 -7.13 -15.20 9.56
C PHE A 249 -6.89 -14.27 8.38
N TRP A 250 -6.66 -12.99 8.65
CA TRP A 250 -6.51 -11.96 7.62
C TRP A 250 -5.04 -11.63 7.36
N LEU A 251 -4.27 -11.41 8.42
CA LEU A 251 -2.82 -11.28 8.42
C LEU A 251 -2.20 -12.62 8.00
N ARG A 252 -1.58 -12.61 6.82
CA ARG A 252 -0.84 -13.73 6.26
C ARG A 252 0.60 -13.69 6.73
N THR A 253 0.80 -13.81 8.04
CA THR A 253 2.14 -13.91 8.64
C THR A 253 2.44 -15.36 9.00
N ASN A 254 3.65 -15.81 8.64
CA ASN A 254 4.19 -17.10 9.09
C ASN A 254 5.07 -16.93 10.34
N ILE A 255 5.12 -15.71 10.89
CA ILE A 255 5.95 -15.35 12.03
C ILE A 255 5.04 -15.18 13.24
N GLU A 256 5.46 -15.76 14.36
CA GLU A 256 4.81 -15.59 15.65
C GLU A 256 4.98 -14.13 16.11
N ILE A 257 3.86 -13.43 16.28
CA ILE A 257 3.87 -12.05 16.75
C ILE A 257 3.81 -12.07 18.28
N ASP A 258 4.71 -11.33 18.93
CA ASP A 258 4.75 -11.22 20.37
C ASP A 258 3.46 -10.58 20.91
N LYS A 259 2.87 -11.25 21.91
CA LYS A 259 1.64 -10.83 22.59
C LYS A 259 1.82 -9.46 23.24
N SER A 260 3.01 -9.18 23.79
CA SER A 260 3.30 -7.90 24.43
C SER A 260 3.18 -6.74 23.43
N PHE A 261 3.75 -6.91 22.24
CA PHE A 261 3.66 -5.92 21.17
C PHE A 261 2.22 -5.75 20.67
N CYS A 262 1.46 -6.84 20.50
CA CYS A 262 0.04 -6.73 20.12
C CYS A 262 -0.80 -6.00 21.16
N LEU A 263 -0.56 -6.21 22.45
CA LEU A 263 -1.23 -5.45 23.52
C LEU A 263 -0.92 -3.95 23.41
N GLU A 264 0.34 -3.59 23.19
CA GLU A 264 0.73 -2.18 22.99
C GLU A 264 0.11 -1.53 21.73
N LEU A 265 -0.35 -2.32 20.75
CA LEU A 265 -1.05 -1.80 19.57
C LEU A 265 -2.53 -1.51 19.84
N LEU A 266 -3.10 -2.07 20.91
CA LEU A 266 -4.51 -1.89 21.30
C LEU A 266 -4.72 -0.77 22.32
N ASP A 267 -3.65 -0.35 23.01
CA ASP A 267 -3.65 0.82 23.91
C ASP A 267 -3.75 2.15 23.13
#